data_AF-A0A2V6PHE8-F1
#
_entry.id   AF-A0A2V6PHE8-F1
#
_cell.length_a   1.000
_cell.length_b   1.000
_cell.length_c   1.000
_cell.angle_alpha   90.00
_cell.angle_beta   90.00
_cell.angle_gamma   90.00
#
_symmetry.space_group_name_H-M   'P 1'
#
loop_
_entity.id
_entity.type
_entity.pdbx_description
1 polymer ?
#
loop_
_entity_poly.entity_id
_entity_poly.type
_entity_poly.pdbx_seq_one_letter_code
_entity_poly.pdbx_strand_id
1 'polypeptide(L)'
;MASTGERPRTGRARARLGETWRSFALGTLSVIVLLSVWQAVTAGGYISPIFLPSPLQVFRQARRYVTDGSLFWHVMSSGRRVLIGFVLAAIVAIPLGIVLGTSRVAKALFDPILSIIRPLPSLSWIPLTILWFGIDEGQKYAIVFMGTFASALLYVMESTRRVDPLLIKAAQNLGATRVDVLREVILPGSLPGIISGLKVCLALSWTCVLSAEMVAATQGLGALIWFAKDWNNMALVMVGMVSISVTVLMIDTAFRAIEDRILPWERHQRRRD
;
A
#
# COMPACT_ATOMS: atom_id res chain seq x y z
N MET A 1 7.47 -11.00 58.91
CA MET A 1 8.78 -11.07 58.22
C MET A 1 8.88 -12.42 57.51
N ALA A 2 8.69 -12.45 56.20
CA ALA A 2 9.13 -13.55 55.34
C ALA A 2 9.30 -13.00 53.92
N SER A 3 10.53 -13.05 53.44
CA SER A 3 11.06 -12.43 52.24
C SER A 3 10.48 -13.05 50.96
N THR A 4 9.91 -12.20 50.11
CA THR A 4 9.67 -12.43 48.69
C THR A 4 10.99 -12.71 47.97
N GLY A 5 11.22 -13.96 47.58
CA GLY A 5 12.30 -14.36 46.68
C GLY A 5 11.98 -13.97 45.24
N GLU A 6 12.46 -12.82 44.79
CA GLU A 6 12.49 -12.47 43.36
C GLU A 6 13.43 -13.41 42.62
N ARG A 7 12.87 -14.31 41.78
CA ARG A 7 13.64 -15.13 40.84
C ARG A 7 14.16 -14.25 39.69
N PRO A 8 15.40 -14.47 39.19
CA PRO A 8 16.06 -13.56 38.27
C PRO A 8 15.41 -13.57 36.87
N ARG A 9 15.13 -12.36 36.36
CA ARG A 9 14.52 -12.05 35.04
C ARG A 9 15.36 -12.47 33.81
N THR A 10 16.50 -13.13 33.99
CA THR A 10 17.53 -13.37 32.96
C THR A 10 17.24 -14.55 32.03
N GLY A 11 16.46 -15.55 32.46
CA GLY A 11 16.14 -16.74 31.64
C GLY A 11 15.18 -16.48 30.46
N ARG A 12 14.27 -15.49 30.59
CA ARG A 12 13.26 -15.19 29.55
C ARG A 12 13.83 -14.46 28.33
N ALA A 13 14.91 -13.71 28.50
CA ALA A 13 15.55 -12.98 27.39
C ALA A 13 16.31 -13.92 26.42
N ARG A 14 17.01 -14.93 26.96
CA ARG A 14 17.71 -15.94 26.13
C ARG A 14 16.75 -16.85 25.35
N ALA A 15 15.61 -17.23 25.94
CA ALA A 15 14.59 -18.02 25.26
C ALA A 15 13.97 -17.27 24.06
N ARG A 16 13.66 -15.98 24.22
CA ARG A 16 13.11 -15.12 23.15
C ARG A 16 14.07 -14.90 21.98
N LEU A 17 15.38 -14.78 22.25
CA LEU A 17 16.42 -14.67 21.23
C LEU A 17 16.59 -15.98 20.43
N GLY A 18 16.46 -17.12 21.09
CA GLY A 18 16.47 -18.44 20.43
C GLY A 18 15.25 -18.66 19.53
N GLU A 19 14.07 -18.20 19.94
CA GLU A 19 12.84 -18.27 19.12
C GLU A 19 12.87 -17.33 17.92
N THR A 20 13.44 -16.12 18.06
CA THR A 20 13.62 -15.19 16.93
C THR A 20 14.68 -15.67 15.94
N TRP A 21 15.77 -16.28 16.41
CA TRP A 21 16.77 -16.86 15.53
C TRP A 21 16.24 -18.09 14.79
N ARG A 22 15.46 -18.93 15.49
CA ARG A 22 14.83 -20.11 14.89
C ARG A 22 13.78 -19.74 13.86
N SER A 23 12.95 -18.72 14.10
CA SER A 23 11.97 -18.25 13.11
C SER A 23 12.65 -17.61 11.89
N PHE A 24 13.72 -16.84 12.09
CA PHE A 24 14.53 -16.31 11.00
C PHE A 24 15.19 -17.43 10.20
N ALA A 25 15.83 -18.40 10.86
CA ALA A 25 16.48 -19.54 10.21
C ALA A 25 15.49 -20.41 9.42
N LEU A 26 14.29 -20.66 9.96
CA LEU A 26 13.22 -21.39 9.27
C LEU A 26 12.69 -20.59 8.05
N GLY A 27 12.57 -19.27 8.18
CA GLY A 27 12.19 -18.39 7.07
C GLY A 27 13.26 -18.34 5.97
N THR A 28 14.54 -18.28 6.32
CA THR A 28 15.63 -18.35 5.35
C THR A 28 15.68 -19.72 4.67
N LEU A 29 15.50 -20.80 5.44
CA LEU A 29 15.49 -22.17 4.90
C LEU A 29 14.34 -22.36 3.90
N SER A 30 13.15 -21.85 4.17
CA SER A 30 12.02 -21.99 3.25
C SER A 30 12.26 -21.28 1.91
N VAL A 31 12.87 -20.08 1.93
CA VAL A 31 13.25 -19.35 0.71
C VAL A 31 14.34 -20.10 -0.05
N ILE A 32 15.35 -20.63 0.63
CA ILE A 32 16.43 -21.41 0.00
C ILE A 32 15.85 -22.65 -0.68
N VAL A 33 15.01 -23.42 0.02
CA VAL A 33 14.36 -24.62 -0.54
C VAL A 33 13.53 -24.26 -1.78
N LEU A 34 12.74 -23.18 -1.72
CA LEU A 34 11.96 -22.71 -2.86
C LEU A 34 12.83 -22.39 -4.08
N LEU A 35 13.91 -21.62 -3.88
CA LEU A 35 14.84 -21.24 -4.95
C LEU A 35 15.60 -22.45 -5.51
N SER A 36 16.01 -23.38 -4.66
CA SER A 36 16.69 -24.61 -5.07
C SER A 36 15.78 -25.51 -5.90
N VAL A 37 14.52 -25.68 -5.49
CA VAL A 37 13.53 -26.45 -6.26
C VAL A 37 13.26 -25.77 -7.60
N TRP A 38 13.06 -24.45 -7.62
CA TRP A 38 12.84 -23.71 -8.87
C TRP A 38 14.06 -23.82 -9.81
N GLN A 39 15.28 -23.68 -9.29
CA GLN A 39 16.50 -23.87 -10.08
C GLN A 39 16.63 -25.30 -10.60
N ALA A 40 16.31 -26.32 -9.80
CA ALA A 40 16.38 -27.72 -10.23
C ALA A 40 15.37 -28.05 -11.34
N VAL A 41 14.12 -27.57 -11.21
CA VAL A 41 13.07 -27.78 -12.21
C VAL A 41 13.41 -27.10 -13.54
N THR A 42 13.93 -25.87 -13.49
CA THR A 42 14.30 -25.11 -14.69
C THR A 42 15.59 -25.63 -15.33
N ALA A 43 16.59 -26.04 -14.53
CA ALA A 43 17.83 -26.63 -15.05
C ALA A 43 17.63 -28.03 -15.63
N GLY A 44 16.68 -28.81 -15.10
CA GLY A 44 16.33 -30.14 -15.61
C GLY A 44 15.58 -30.13 -16.94
N GLY A 45 15.24 -28.97 -17.50
CA GLY A 45 14.56 -28.85 -18.79
C GLY A 45 13.08 -29.26 -18.78
N TYR A 46 12.50 -29.51 -17.60
CA TYR A 46 11.08 -29.86 -17.44
C TYR A 46 10.13 -28.74 -17.88
N ILE A 47 10.60 -27.49 -17.86
CA ILE A 47 9.85 -26.30 -18.26
C ILE A 47 10.74 -25.46 -19.18
N SER A 48 10.21 -25.03 -20.32
CA SER A 48 10.96 -24.17 -21.24
C SER A 48 11.25 -22.79 -20.60
N PRO A 49 12.47 -22.25 -20.71
CA PRO A 49 12.84 -20.93 -20.17
C PRO A 49 11.99 -19.77 -20.68
N ILE A 50 11.29 -19.95 -21.81
CA ILE A 50 10.32 -18.98 -22.34
C ILE A 50 9.06 -18.85 -21.48
N PHE A 51 8.74 -19.87 -20.67
CA PHE A 51 7.63 -19.83 -19.71
C PHE A 51 8.11 -19.56 -18.30
N LEU A 52 9.24 -20.17 -17.91
CA LEU A 52 9.80 -20.01 -16.57
C LEU A 52 11.32 -19.88 -16.63
N PRO A 53 11.86 -18.64 -16.55
CA PRO A 53 13.30 -18.43 -16.49
C PRO A 53 13.86 -19.00 -15.18
N SER A 54 15.12 -19.44 -15.20
CA SER A 54 15.79 -19.87 -13.97
C SER A 54 16.07 -18.68 -13.04
N PRO A 55 16.12 -18.90 -11.70
CA PRO A 55 16.52 -17.86 -10.75
C PRO A 55 17.82 -17.15 -11.14
N LEU A 56 18.79 -17.90 -11.68
CA LEU A 56 20.07 -17.35 -12.14
C LEU A 56 19.91 -16.40 -13.34
N GLN A 57 19.02 -16.72 -14.29
CA GLN A 57 18.72 -15.84 -15.42
C GLN A 57 18.05 -14.55 -14.94
N VAL A 58 17.10 -14.64 -14.02
CA VAL A 58 16.45 -13.48 -13.40
C VAL A 58 17.49 -12.61 -12.69
N PHE A 59 18.39 -13.21 -11.91
CA PHE A 59 19.45 -12.48 -11.22
C PHE A 59 20.43 -11.78 -12.17
N ARG A 60 20.86 -12.45 -13.24
CA ARG A 60 21.73 -11.85 -14.27
C ARG A 60 21.04 -10.68 -14.97
N GLN A 61 19.76 -10.83 -15.30
CA GLN A 61 18.97 -9.77 -15.92
C GLN A 61 18.78 -8.59 -14.97
N ALA A 62 18.46 -8.85 -13.70
CA ALA A 62 18.38 -7.83 -12.65
C ALA A 62 19.69 -7.07 -12.54
N ARG A 63 20.82 -7.78 -12.43
CA ARG A 63 22.15 -7.17 -12.34
C ARG A 63 22.41 -6.22 -13.50
N ARG A 64 22.12 -6.64 -14.74
CA ARG A 64 22.31 -5.80 -15.94
C ARG A 64 21.52 -4.49 -15.86
N TYR A 65 20.24 -4.58 -15.52
CA TYR A 65 19.33 -3.43 -15.43
C TYR A 65 19.66 -2.50 -14.25
N VAL A 66 20.18 -3.06 -13.16
CA VAL A 66 20.70 -2.29 -12.02
C VAL A 66 22.00 -1.58 -12.39
N THR A 67 22.95 -2.25 -13.04
CA THR A 67 24.25 -1.65 -13.40
C THR A 67 24.14 -0.58 -14.47
N ASP A 68 23.18 -0.70 -15.39
CA ASP A 68 22.88 0.29 -16.42
C ASP A 68 22.03 1.46 -15.89
N GLY A 69 21.51 1.35 -14.66
CA GLY A 69 20.70 2.38 -14.01
C GLY A 69 19.27 2.53 -14.55
N SER A 70 18.92 1.84 -15.64
CA SER A 70 17.58 1.87 -16.23
C SER A 70 16.49 1.40 -15.25
N LEU A 71 16.77 0.39 -14.42
CA LEU A 71 15.79 -0.09 -13.43
C LEU A 71 15.36 1.01 -12.46
N PHE A 72 16.31 1.85 -12.04
CA PHE A 72 16.04 2.94 -11.10
C PHE A 72 15.04 3.94 -11.68
N TRP A 73 15.15 4.27 -12.97
CA TRP A 73 14.21 5.15 -13.65
C TRP A 73 12.81 4.54 -13.74
N HIS A 74 12.69 3.24 -14.02
CA HIS A 74 11.40 2.55 -14.01
C HIS A 74 10.76 2.57 -12.62
N VAL A 75 11.52 2.24 -11.57
CA VAL A 75 11.05 2.28 -10.17
C VAL A 75 10.60 3.70 -9.79
N MET A 76 11.42 4.70 -10.07
CA MET A 76 11.14 6.10 -9.73
C MET A 76 9.91 6.62 -10.46
N SER A 77 9.76 6.30 -11.75
CA SER A 77 8.62 6.72 -12.56
C SER A 77 7.30 6.18 -12.01
N SER A 78 7.23 4.88 -11.72
CA SER A 78 6.04 4.26 -11.10
C SER A 78 5.78 4.80 -9.70
N GLY A 79 6.83 4.89 -8.87
CA GLY A 79 6.72 5.40 -7.50
C GLY A 79 6.17 6.83 -7.48
N ARG A 80 6.67 7.71 -8.38
CA ARG A 80 6.18 9.08 -8.53
C ARG A 80 4.70 9.11 -8.92
N ARG A 81 4.28 8.31 -9.92
CA ARG A 81 2.89 8.26 -10.37
C ARG A 81 1.94 7.78 -9.28
N VAL A 82 2.35 6.74 -8.55
CA VAL A 82 1.64 6.23 -7.38
C VAL A 82 1.47 7.34 -6.34
N LEU A 83 2.56 7.97 -5.93
CA LEU A 83 2.53 8.99 -4.88
C LEU A 83 1.70 10.21 -5.28
N ILE A 84 1.85 10.72 -6.50
CA ILE A 84 1.08 11.88 -6.98
C ILE A 84 -0.41 11.54 -7.04
N GLY A 85 -0.80 10.44 -7.69
CA GLY A 85 -2.19 10.04 -7.80
C GLY A 85 -2.83 9.74 -6.44
N PHE A 86 -2.10 9.06 -5.55
CA PHE A 86 -2.52 8.77 -4.18
C PHE A 86 -2.69 10.05 -3.35
N VAL A 87 -1.73 10.97 -3.38
CA VAL A 87 -1.80 12.22 -2.60
C VAL A 87 -2.97 13.08 -3.09
N LEU A 88 -3.16 13.21 -4.40
CA LEU A 88 -4.33 13.90 -4.95
C LEU A 88 -5.64 13.25 -4.49
N ALA A 89 -5.71 11.92 -4.50
CA ALA A 89 -6.88 11.20 -4.03
C ALA A 89 -7.12 11.45 -2.54
N ALA A 90 -6.09 11.40 -1.70
CA ALA A 90 -6.17 11.64 -0.27
C ALA A 90 -6.60 13.08 0.05
N ILE A 91 -6.04 14.09 -0.63
CA ILE A 91 -6.38 15.51 -0.43
C ILE A 91 -7.88 15.76 -0.66
N VAL A 92 -8.50 15.07 -1.63
CA VAL A 92 -9.94 15.21 -1.91
C VAL A 92 -10.78 14.29 -1.02
N ALA A 93 -10.35 13.04 -0.84
CA ALA A 93 -11.08 12.03 -0.11
C ALA A 93 -11.16 12.30 1.40
N ILE A 94 -10.11 12.87 2.01
CA ILE A 94 -10.09 13.13 3.45
C ILE A 94 -11.16 14.17 3.84
N PRO A 95 -11.19 15.39 3.27
CA PRO A 95 -12.21 16.38 3.61
C PRO A 95 -13.61 15.89 3.28
N LEU A 96 -13.81 15.34 2.07
CA LEU A 96 -15.12 14.85 1.64
C LEU A 96 -15.60 13.68 2.51
N GLY A 97 -14.70 12.76 2.86
CA GLY A 97 -15.03 11.60 3.70
C GLY A 97 -15.43 11.99 5.11
N ILE A 98 -14.76 12.99 5.69
CA ILE A 98 -15.14 13.54 7.00
C ILE A 98 -16.53 14.19 6.94
N VAL A 99 -16.82 14.97 5.90
CA VAL A 99 -18.14 15.59 5.70
C VAL A 99 -19.24 14.54 5.55
N LEU A 100 -19.01 13.52 4.72
CA LEU A 100 -19.97 12.42 4.52
C LEU A 100 -20.10 11.52 5.77
N GLY A 101 -19.03 11.40 6.57
CA GLY A 101 -19.04 10.64 7.81
C GLY A 101 -19.83 11.32 8.93
N THR A 102 -19.86 12.67 8.94
CA THR A 102 -20.52 13.45 9.98
C THR A 102 -21.93 13.92 9.62
N SER A 103 -22.22 14.14 8.33
CA SER A 103 -23.52 14.66 7.87
C SER A 103 -24.39 13.58 7.25
N ARG A 104 -25.55 13.30 7.88
CA ARG A 104 -26.56 12.38 7.35
C ARG A 104 -27.11 12.84 5.99
N VAL A 105 -27.24 14.16 5.79
CA VAL A 105 -27.76 14.75 4.55
C VAL A 105 -26.76 14.59 3.42
N ALA A 106 -25.49 14.93 3.68
CA ALA A 106 -24.44 14.77 2.67
C ALA A 106 -24.30 13.29 2.28
N LYS A 107 -24.32 12.39 3.25
CA LYS A 107 -24.34 10.95 2.97
C LYS A 107 -25.50 10.54 2.07
N ALA A 108 -26.74 10.90 2.42
CA ALA A 108 -27.91 10.53 1.62
C ALA A 108 -27.85 11.05 0.18
N LEU A 109 -27.27 12.23 -0.04
CA LEU A 109 -27.11 12.82 -1.38
C LEU A 109 -26.04 12.11 -2.21
N PHE A 110 -24.91 11.76 -1.60
CA PHE A 110 -23.77 11.18 -2.30
C PHE A 110 -23.79 9.64 -2.35
N ASP A 111 -24.51 8.96 -1.46
CA ASP A 111 -24.61 7.50 -1.41
C ASP A 111 -24.93 6.86 -2.79
N PRO A 112 -25.90 7.37 -3.58
CA PRO A 112 -26.18 6.83 -4.92
C PRO A 112 -25.00 6.98 -5.88
N ILE A 113 -24.35 8.15 -5.88
CA ILE A 113 -23.19 8.46 -6.74
C ILE A 113 -22.02 7.53 -6.38
N LEU A 114 -21.75 7.38 -5.08
CA LEU A 114 -20.70 6.52 -4.57
C LEU A 114 -20.96 5.05 -4.89
N SER A 115 -22.23 4.62 -4.85
CA SER A 115 -22.61 3.25 -5.19
C SER A 115 -22.33 2.91 -6.66
N ILE A 116 -22.43 3.89 -7.56
CA ILE A 116 -22.12 3.73 -8.99
C ILE A 116 -20.60 3.75 -9.24
N ILE A 117 -19.87 4.65 -8.58
CA ILE A 117 -18.43 4.83 -8.81
C ILE A 117 -17.60 3.71 -8.15
N ARG A 118 -18.01 3.24 -6.97
CA ARG A 118 -17.28 2.24 -6.16
C ARG A 118 -16.88 0.96 -6.91
N PRO A 119 -17.75 0.30 -7.70
CA PRO A 119 -17.39 -0.96 -8.37
C PRO A 119 -16.50 -0.77 -9.61
N LEU A 120 -16.26 0.45 -10.08
CA LEU A 120 -15.50 0.69 -11.30
C LEU A 120 -14.00 0.39 -11.10
N PRO A 121 -13.41 -0.58 -11.83
CA PRO A 121 -11.99 -0.84 -11.74
C PRO A 121 -11.17 0.31 -12.36
N SER A 122 -9.90 0.42 -11.98
CA SER A 122 -8.97 1.42 -12.52
C SER A 122 -8.90 1.39 -14.05
N LEU A 123 -8.95 0.20 -14.67
CA LEU A 123 -8.90 0.02 -16.13
C LEU A 123 -10.07 0.70 -16.85
N SER A 124 -11.25 0.78 -16.22
CA SER A 124 -12.44 1.37 -16.87
C SER A 124 -12.27 2.85 -17.16
N TRP A 125 -11.36 3.54 -16.45
CA TRP A 125 -11.10 4.96 -16.65
C TRP A 125 -10.15 5.27 -17.81
N ILE A 126 -9.52 4.25 -18.41
CA ILE A 126 -8.52 4.44 -19.47
C ILE A 126 -9.10 5.24 -20.67
N PRO A 127 -10.24 4.85 -21.29
CA PRO A 127 -10.72 5.55 -22.49
C PRO A 127 -11.04 7.02 -22.23
N LEU A 128 -11.66 7.30 -21.07
CA LEU A 128 -12.08 8.64 -20.69
C LEU A 128 -10.87 9.54 -20.35
N THR A 129 -9.87 8.99 -19.66
CA THR A 129 -8.65 9.73 -19.32
C THR A 129 -7.79 10.01 -20.55
N ILE A 130 -7.75 9.13 -21.55
CA ILE A 130 -7.14 9.42 -22.85
C ILE A 130 -7.84 10.60 -23.52
N LEU A 131 -9.17 10.61 -23.53
CA LEU A 131 -9.94 11.68 -24.17
C LEU A 131 -9.69 13.04 -23.49
N TRP A 132 -9.63 13.07 -22.15
CA TRP A 132 -9.50 14.31 -21.39
C TRP A 132 -8.07 14.84 -21.30
N PHE A 133 -7.10 13.95 -21.10
CA PHE A 133 -5.71 14.33 -20.79
C PHE A 133 -4.72 13.95 -21.91
N GLY A 134 -5.18 13.27 -22.96
CA GLY A 134 -4.31 12.68 -23.97
C GLY A 134 -3.48 11.52 -23.41
N ILE A 135 -2.42 11.15 -24.12
CA ILE A 135 -1.46 10.12 -23.71
C ILE A 135 -0.24 10.81 -23.10
N ASP A 136 -0.33 11.15 -21.83
CA ASP A 136 0.75 11.82 -21.09
C ASP A 136 0.81 11.35 -19.62
N GLU A 137 1.70 11.92 -18.81
CA GLU A 137 1.77 11.67 -17.36
C GLU A 137 0.46 12.05 -16.65
N GLY A 138 -0.23 13.11 -17.09
CA GLY A 138 -1.52 13.52 -16.53
C GLY A 138 -2.57 12.42 -16.57
N GLN A 139 -2.64 11.68 -17.68
CA GLN A 139 -3.53 10.52 -17.83
C GLN A 139 -3.25 9.44 -16.77
N LYS A 140 -1.97 9.16 -16.52
CA LYS A 140 -1.54 8.11 -15.59
C LYS A 140 -1.87 8.50 -14.14
N TYR A 141 -1.63 9.76 -13.79
CA TYR A 141 -2.03 10.30 -12.49
C TYR A 141 -3.56 10.24 -12.30
N ALA A 142 -4.33 10.56 -13.35
CA ALA A 142 -5.79 10.49 -13.30
C ALA A 142 -6.31 9.07 -13.07
N ILE A 143 -5.74 8.05 -13.73
CA ILE A 143 -6.14 6.65 -13.51
C ILE A 143 -5.86 6.21 -12.06
N VAL A 144 -4.68 6.54 -11.53
CA VAL A 144 -4.32 6.23 -10.13
C VAL A 144 -5.25 6.96 -9.16
N PHE A 145 -5.53 8.24 -9.42
CA PHE A 145 -6.46 9.05 -8.64
C PHE A 145 -7.85 8.41 -8.61
N MET A 146 -8.45 8.13 -9.77
CA MET A 146 -9.81 7.61 -9.86
C MET A 146 -9.94 6.22 -9.22
N GLY A 147 -8.95 5.33 -9.44
CA GLY A 147 -8.94 3.99 -8.84
C GLY A 147 -8.77 3.99 -7.32
N THR A 148 -8.10 5.01 -6.78
CA THR A 148 -7.80 5.09 -5.33
C THR A 148 -8.82 5.92 -4.56
N PHE A 149 -9.35 6.97 -5.19
CA PHE A 149 -10.23 7.97 -4.57
C PHE A 149 -11.46 7.36 -3.89
N ALA A 150 -12.20 6.51 -4.60
CA ALA A 150 -13.42 5.91 -4.05
C ALA A 150 -13.14 5.07 -2.80
N SER A 151 -12.07 4.27 -2.83
CA SER A 151 -11.65 3.47 -1.67
C SER A 151 -11.22 4.35 -0.51
N ALA A 152 -10.37 5.36 -0.75
CA ALA A 152 -9.89 6.29 0.27
C ALA A 152 -11.05 7.03 0.93
N LEU A 153 -12.01 7.50 0.14
CA LEU A 153 -13.19 8.21 0.63
C LEU A 153 -14.02 7.35 1.58
N LEU A 154 -14.23 6.08 1.24
CA LEU A 154 -14.98 5.15 2.06
C LEU A 154 -14.26 4.83 3.37
N TYR A 155 -12.95 4.60 3.33
CA TYR A 155 -12.16 4.36 4.54
C TYR A 155 -12.20 5.56 5.50
N VAL A 156 -12.08 6.78 4.97
CA VAL A 156 -12.17 8.01 5.78
C VAL A 156 -13.57 8.16 6.37
N MET A 157 -14.61 8.01 5.55
CA MET A 157 -16.00 8.11 5.99
C MET A 157 -16.32 7.12 7.11
N GLU A 158 -15.92 5.87 6.95
CA GLU A 158 -16.14 4.82 7.94
C GLU A 158 -15.33 5.06 9.22
N SER A 159 -14.07 5.49 9.11
CA SER A 159 -13.23 5.83 10.28
C SER A 159 -13.82 7.00 11.07
N THR A 160 -14.38 7.99 10.37
CA THR A 160 -15.06 9.13 10.98
C THR A 160 -16.31 8.70 11.76
N ARG A 161 -17.06 7.73 11.24
CA ARG A 161 -18.30 7.23 11.87
C ARG A 161 -18.08 6.32 13.06
N ARG A 162 -16.88 5.72 13.18
CA ARG A 162 -16.50 4.84 14.28
C ARG A 162 -16.08 5.57 15.56
N VAL A 163 -15.95 6.90 15.50
CA VAL A 163 -15.70 7.72 16.70
C VAL A 163 -16.84 7.50 17.70
N ASP A 164 -16.48 7.25 18.96
CA ASP A 164 -17.44 6.90 20.01
C ASP A 164 -18.54 7.99 20.14
N PRO A 165 -19.81 7.64 19.89
CA PRO A 165 -20.92 8.57 20.06
C PRO A 165 -21.03 9.16 21.47
N LEU A 166 -20.49 8.47 22.49
CA LEU A 166 -20.49 8.92 23.88
C LEU A 166 -19.56 10.11 24.08
N LEU A 167 -18.38 10.12 23.44
CA LEU A 167 -17.46 11.26 23.46
C LEU A 167 -18.10 12.50 22.81
N ILE A 168 -18.83 12.30 21.71
CA ILE A 168 -19.55 13.37 21.02
C ILE A 168 -20.65 13.95 21.93
N LYS A 169 -21.45 13.10 22.57
CA LYS A 169 -22.52 13.54 23.50
C LYS A 169 -21.94 14.22 24.74
N ALA A 170 -20.84 13.73 25.29
CA ALA A 170 -20.17 14.32 26.44
C ALA A 170 -19.67 15.74 26.13
N ALA A 171 -19.02 15.93 24.98
CA ALA A 171 -18.58 17.25 24.53
C ALA A 171 -19.77 18.22 24.34
N GLN A 172 -20.87 17.76 23.74
CA GLN A 172 -22.08 18.57 23.57
C GLN A 172 -22.70 18.99 24.91
N ASN A 173 -22.71 18.11 25.92
CA ASN A 173 -23.19 18.43 27.26
C ASN A 173 -22.30 19.47 27.98
N LEU A 174 -21.02 19.55 27.63
CA LEU A 174 -20.09 20.57 28.11
C LEU A 174 -20.19 21.90 27.34
N GLY A 175 -21.13 22.04 26.42
CA GLY A 175 -21.37 23.26 25.65
C GLY A 175 -20.54 23.38 24.36
N ALA A 176 -19.86 22.30 23.94
CA ALA A 176 -19.07 22.31 22.70
C ALA A 176 -19.97 22.53 21.48
N THR A 177 -19.56 23.46 20.59
CA THR A 177 -20.25 23.68 19.32
C THR A 177 -19.96 22.56 18.32
N ARG A 178 -20.67 22.53 17.18
CA ARG A 178 -20.43 21.52 16.13
C ARG A 178 -18.99 21.55 15.59
N VAL A 179 -18.37 22.73 15.55
CA VAL A 179 -17.00 22.89 15.07
C VAL A 179 -16.02 22.37 16.10
N ASP A 180 -16.28 22.60 17.39
CA ASP A 180 -15.46 22.09 18.49
C ASP A 180 -15.50 20.57 18.54
N VAL A 181 -16.70 19.99 18.45
CA VAL A 181 -16.87 18.52 18.35
C VAL A 181 -16.11 17.96 17.14
N LEU A 182 -16.17 18.63 15.99
CA LEU A 182 -15.44 18.18 14.80
C LEU A 182 -13.92 18.21 15.03
N ARG A 183 -13.39 19.31 15.55
CA ARG A 183 -11.94 19.53 15.69
C ARG A 183 -11.31 18.78 16.85
N GLU A 184 -12.00 18.70 17.98
CA GLU A 184 -11.44 18.19 19.24
C GLU A 184 -11.83 16.74 19.53
N VAL A 185 -12.90 16.22 18.91
CA VAL A 185 -13.37 14.86 19.14
C VAL A 185 -13.24 14.02 17.87
N ILE A 186 -13.87 14.46 16.77
CA ILE A 186 -14.01 13.63 15.56
C ILE A 186 -12.69 13.52 14.79
N LEU A 187 -12.03 14.64 14.50
CA LEU A 187 -10.73 14.64 13.79
C LEU A 187 -9.68 13.80 14.53
N PRO A 188 -9.35 14.05 15.81
CA PRO A 188 -8.35 13.25 16.51
C PRO A 188 -8.79 11.80 16.73
N GLY A 189 -10.09 11.57 16.99
CA GLY A 189 -10.62 10.21 17.19
C GLY A 189 -10.61 9.35 15.93
N SER A 190 -10.77 9.95 14.75
CA SER A 190 -10.81 9.22 13.47
C SER A 190 -9.44 9.11 12.78
N LEU A 191 -8.47 9.95 13.16
CA LEU A 191 -7.14 10.01 12.53
C LEU A 191 -6.42 8.64 12.47
N PRO A 192 -6.39 7.81 13.53
CA PRO A 192 -5.79 6.46 13.47
C PRO A 192 -6.40 5.57 12.39
N GLY A 193 -7.74 5.57 12.32
CA GLY A 193 -8.48 4.81 11.31
C GLY A 193 -8.24 5.35 9.90
N ILE A 194 -8.20 6.68 9.74
CA ILE A 194 -7.91 7.33 8.45
C ILE A 194 -6.51 6.92 7.96
N ILE A 195 -5.47 7.02 8.79
CA ILE A 195 -4.10 6.67 8.40
C ILE A 195 -3.99 5.18 8.05
N SER A 196 -4.61 4.31 8.85
CA SER A 196 -4.68 2.88 8.57
C SER A 196 -5.38 2.57 7.24
N GLY A 197 -6.50 3.25 6.95
CA GLY A 197 -7.21 3.11 5.68
C GLY A 197 -6.42 3.63 4.48
N LEU A 198 -5.77 4.79 4.63
CA LEU A 198 -4.91 5.38 3.61
C LEU A 198 -3.74 4.46 3.23
N LYS A 199 -3.17 3.73 4.20
CA LYS A 199 -2.15 2.71 3.94
C LYS A 199 -2.65 1.59 3.03
N VAL A 200 -3.88 1.12 3.25
CA VAL A 200 -4.52 0.13 2.37
C VAL A 200 -4.74 0.74 0.98
N CYS A 201 -5.18 1.99 0.91
CA CYS A 201 -5.36 2.69 -0.36
C CYS A 201 -4.05 2.92 -1.11
N LEU A 202 -2.93 3.12 -0.41
CA LEU A 202 -1.61 3.19 -1.02
C LEU A 202 -1.26 1.86 -1.70
N ALA A 203 -1.56 0.71 -1.07
CA ALA A 203 -1.39 -0.59 -1.72
C ALA A 203 -2.31 -0.76 -2.95
N LEU A 204 -3.55 -0.25 -2.91
CA LEU A 204 -4.46 -0.26 -4.07
C LEU A 204 -3.98 0.65 -5.20
N SER A 205 -3.35 1.79 -4.88
CA SER A 205 -2.83 2.70 -5.91
C SER A 205 -1.72 2.05 -6.77
N TRP A 206 -1.00 1.05 -6.22
CA TRP A 206 -0.03 0.24 -6.96
C TRP A 206 -0.68 -0.66 -8.01
N THR A 207 -1.86 -1.23 -7.74
CA THR A 207 -2.57 -2.01 -8.76
C THR A 207 -3.09 -1.09 -9.87
N CYS A 208 -3.48 0.14 -9.51
CA CYS A 208 -3.94 1.15 -10.45
C CYS A 208 -2.81 1.66 -11.36
N VAL A 209 -1.61 1.93 -10.83
CA VAL A 209 -0.49 2.40 -11.64
C VAL A 209 -0.07 1.35 -12.66
N LEU A 210 -0.13 0.07 -12.30
CA LEU A 210 0.19 -1.02 -13.22
C LEU A 210 -0.71 -0.93 -14.46
N SER A 211 -2.01 -0.75 -14.27
CA SER A 211 -2.98 -0.57 -15.34
C SER A 211 -2.71 0.68 -16.17
N ALA A 212 -2.37 1.79 -15.51
CA ALA A 212 -2.08 3.06 -16.17
C ALA A 212 -0.83 2.97 -17.06
N GLU A 213 0.17 2.19 -16.66
CA GLU A 213 1.43 2.04 -17.39
C GLU A 213 1.34 1.08 -18.57
N MET A 214 0.31 0.24 -18.64
CA MET A 214 0.08 -0.63 -19.80
C MET A 214 -0.32 0.15 -21.06
N VAL A 215 -0.81 1.38 -20.89
CA VAL A 215 -1.32 2.20 -21.99
C VAL A 215 -0.25 3.20 -22.40
N ALA A 216 0.57 2.80 -23.38
CA ALA A 216 1.55 3.66 -24.05
C ALA A 216 2.53 4.39 -23.09
N ALA A 217 2.87 3.80 -21.94
CA ALA A 217 3.94 4.31 -21.10
C ALA A 217 5.30 3.77 -21.56
N THR A 218 6.28 4.65 -21.69
CA THR A 218 7.67 4.29 -22.07
C THR A 218 8.56 4.01 -20.85
N GLN A 219 8.18 4.53 -19.69
CA GLN A 219 8.86 4.31 -18.41
C GLN A 219 7.87 3.81 -17.36
N GLY A 220 8.38 3.17 -16.32
CA GLY A 220 7.60 2.52 -15.27
C GLY A 220 7.82 1.01 -15.21
N LEU A 221 7.58 0.41 -14.05
CA LEU A 221 7.69 -1.03 -13.81
C LEU A 221 6.63 -1.83 -14.58
N GLY A 222 5.41 -1.30 -14.69
CA GLY A 222 4.35 -1.90 -15.50
C GLY A 222 4.66 -1.87 -16.99
N ALA A 223 5.20 -0.74 -17.47
CA ALA A 223 5.68 -0.61 -18.85
C ALA A 223 6.83 -1.60 -19.13
N LEU A 224 7.78 -1.73 -18.19
CA LEU A 224 8.89 -2.67 -18.29
C LEU A 224 8.40 -4.12 -18.41
N ILE A 225 7.41 -4.51 -17.58
CA ILE A 225 6.81 -5.84 -17.63
C ILE A 225 6.12 -6.08 -18.97
N TRP A 226 5.35 -5.12 -19.46
CA TRP A 226 4.60 -5.26 -20.71
C TRP A 226 5.53 -5.38 -21.92
N PHE A 227 6.54 -4.50 -22.00
CA PHE A 227 7.56 -4.55 -23.04
C PHE A 227 8.38 -5.85 -23.00
N ALA A 228 8.76 -6.30 -21.79
CA ALA A 228 9.48 -7.56 -21.62
C ALA A 228 8.65 -8.77 -22.07
N LYS A 229 7.34 -8.74 -21.80
CA LYS A 229 6.40 -9.77 -22.24
C LYS A 229 6.34 -9.86 -23.76
N ASP A 230 6.18 -8.72 -24.46
CA ASP A 230 6.08 -8.70 -25.92
C ASP A 230 7.34 -9.27 -26.59
N TRP A 231 8.50 -8.99 -26.01
CA TRP A 231 9.78 -9.54 -26.47
C TRP A 231 10.12 -10.92 -25.91
N ASN A 232 9.15 -11.62 -25.31
CA ASN A 232 9.31 -12.95 -24.69
C ASN A 232 10.48 -13.04 -23.70
N ASN A 233 10.87 -11.94 -23.08
CA ASN A 233 11.92 -11.88 -22.06
C ASN A 233 11.30 -12.07 -20.67
N MET A 234 10.92 -13.31 -20.36
CA MET A 234 10.31 -13.63 -19.07
C MET A 234 11.25 -13.39 -17.88
N ALA A 235 12.57 -13.47 -18.09
CA ALA A 235 13.53 -13.09 -17.06
C ALA A 235 13.32 -11.63 -16.63
N LEU A 236 13.15 -10.72 -17.59
CA LEU A 236 12.89 -9.31 -17.31
C LEU A 236 11.48 -9.05 -16.76
N VAL A 237 10.48 -9.83 -17.17
CA VAL A 237 9.14 -9.81 -16.53
C VAL A 237 9.26 -10.10 -15.03
N MET A 238 9.98 -11.16 -14.67
CA MET A 238 10.21 -11.54 -13.26
C MET A 238 10.99 -10.46 -12.51
N VAL A 239 12.01 -9.84 -13.13
CA VAL A 239 12.71 -8.68 -12.56
C VAL A 239 11.75 -7.54 -12.26
N GLY A 240 10.85 -7.22 -13.20
CA GLY A 240 9.82 -6.20 -13.00
C GLY A 240 8.89 -6.53 -11.83
N MET A 241 8.38 -7.76 -11.75
CA MET A 241 7.50 -8.22 -10.67
C MET A 241 8.17 -8.14 -9.30
N VAL A 242 9.41 -8.65 -9.18
CA VAL A 242 10.19 -8.57 -7.93
C VAL A 242 10.47 -7.11 -7.58
N SER A 243 10.79 -6.27 -8.56
CA SER A 243 11.04 -4.83 -8.33
C SER A 243 9.81 -4.11 -7.82
N ILE A 244 8.60 -4.45 -8.30
CA ILE A 244 7.34 -3.93 -7.73
C ILE A 244 7.23 -4.33 -6.26
N SER A 245 7.40 -5.62 -5.93
CA SER A 245 7.30 -6.10 -4.54
C SER A 245 8.29 -5.39 -3.62
N VAL A 246 9.54 -5.21 -4.05
CA VAL A 246 10.57 -4.48 -3.31
C VAL A 246 10.17 -3.02 -3.12
N THR A 247 9.69 -2.36 -4.17
CA THR A 247 9.28 -0.95 -4.12
C THR A 247 8.08 -0.73 -3.19
N VAL A 248 7.07 -1.61 -3.27
CA VAL A 248 5.90 -1.59 -2.37
C VAL A 248 6.34 -1.78 -0.92
N LEU A 249 7.23 -2.74 -0.66
CA LEU A 249 7.76 -2.98 0.69
C LEU A 249 8.53 -1.77 1.24
N MET A 250 9.36 -1.12 0.42
CA MET A 250 10.09 0.08 0.80
C MET A 250 9.13 1.22 1.17
N ILE A 251 8.10 1.45 0.36
CA ILE A 251 7.11 2.50 0.61
C ILE A 251 6.25 2.18 1.82
N ASP A 252 5.83 0.94 2.01
CA ASP A 252 5.07 0.52 3.18
C ASP A 252 5.89 0.68 4.47
N THR A 253 7.20 0.39 4.41
CA THR A 253 8.12 0.63 5.53
C THR A 253 8.27 2.13 5.82
N ALA A 254 8.42 2.96 4.78
CA ALA A 254 8.47 4.41 4.92
C ALA A 254 7.17 4.98 5.50
N PHE A 255 6.02 4.49 5.03
CA PHE A 255 4.70 4.90 5.50
C PHE A 255 4.50 4.53 6.97
N ARG A 256 4.90 3.32 7.38
CA ARG A 256 4.90 2.90 8.79
C ARG A 256 5.75 3.81 9.67
N ALA A 257 6.92 4.23 9.19
CA ALA A 257 7.78 5.16 9.93
C ALA A 257 7.13 6.55 10.08
N ILE A 258 6.35 7.00 9.09
CA ILE A 258 5.57 8.24 9.15
C ILE A 258 4.39 8.08 10.12
N GLU A 259 3.65 6.98 10.03
CA GLU A 259 2.54 6.61 10.92
C GLU A 259 2.99 6.63 12.39
N ASP A 260 4.11 5.96 12.71
CA ASP A 260 4.73 5.91 14.04
C ASP A 260 5.08 7.30 14.60
N ARG A 261 5.38 8.27 13.72
CA ARG A 261 5.75 9.63 14.11
C ARG A 261 4.53 10.54 14.29
N ILE A 262 3.46 10.31 13.53
CA ILE A 262 2.21 11.08 13.61
C ILE A 262 1.34 10.59 14.78
N LEU A 263 1.36 9.29 15.07
CA LEU A 263 0.52 8.64 16.09
C LEU A 263 1.36 8.00 17.22
N PRO A 264 2.16 8.77 17.98
CA PRO A 264 3.02 8.22 19.03
C PRO A 264 2.22 7.51 20.14
N TRP A 265 0.96 7.88 20.36
CA TRP A 265 0.11 7.31 21.41
C TRP A 265 -0.36 5.87 21.11
N GLU A 266 -0.50 5.49 19.84
CA GLU A 266 -0.93 4.14 19.44
C GLU A 266 0.21 3.10 19.57
N ARG A 267 1.46 3.59 19.56
CA ARG A 267 2.67 2.81 19.78
C ARG A 267 2.67 2.09 21.13
N HIS A 268 1.97 2.64 22.13
CA HIS A 268 1.83 2.05 23.46
C HIS A 268 0.84 0.88 23.52
N GLN A 269 -0.16 0.84 22.64
CA GLN A 269 -1.15 -0.24 22.59
C GLN A 269 -0.59 -1.49 21.89
N ARG A 270 0.11 -1.33 20.76
CA ARG A 270 0.74 -2.46 20.02
C ARG A 270 1.86 -3.19 20.76
N ARG A 271 2.40 -2.63 21.85
CA ARG A 271 3.41 -3.29 22.70
C ARG A 271 2.79 -4.13 23.84
N ARG A 272 1.48 -4.02 24.04
CA ARG A 272 0.74 -4.79 25.06
C ARG A 272 0.12 -6.08 24.52
N ASP A 273 0.01 -6.20 23.20
CA ASP A 273 -0.37 -7.43 22.46
C ASP A 273 0.89 -8.18 21.99
#